data_AF-A0A0T2QDT0-F1
#
_entry.id   AF-A0A0T2QDT0-F1
#
_cell.length_a   1.000
_cell.length_b   1.000
_cell.length_c   1.000
_cell.angle_alpha   90.00
_cell.angle_beta   90.00
_cell.angle_gamma   90.00
#
_symmetry.space_group_name_H-M   'P 1'
#
loop_
_entity.id
_entity.type
_entity.pdbx_description
1 polymer ?
#
loop_
_entity_poly.entity_id
_entity_poly.type
_entity_poly.pdbx_seq_one_letter_code
_entity_poly.pdbx_strand_id
1 'polypeptide(L)'
;MALTTAAGATSPRTVFSAHDPEGRLPNTHIRELGDVHVQGVTYSIYYLTFVNPSSRHGQQRIAIIRNGNHFAGAYQCLLGEGGGRLVIGKDRLTVYEGGLTFVIEFDSRGPTHKERTFCGEGSGWENSI
;
A
#
# COMPACT_ATOMS: atom_id res chain seq x y z
N MET A 1 16.08 -13.09 33.04
CA MET A 1 16.09 -12.58 31.64
C MET A 1 14.66 -12.57 31.16
N ALA A 2 14.04 -11.40 31.04
CA ALA A 2 12.69 -11.29 30.52
C ALA A 2 12.75 -11.38 28.99
N LEU A 3 12.11 -12.41 28.43
CA LEU A 3 11.74 -12.45 27.02
C LEU A 3 10.62 -11.41 26.84
N THR A 4 10.97 -10.24 26.30
CA THR A 4 9.99 -9.28 25.82
C THR A 4 9.38 -9.87 24.55
N THR A 5 8.26 -10.57 24.71
CA THR A 5 7.40 -10.98 23.58
C THR A 5 6.97 -9.70 22.87
N ALA A 6 7.48 -9.46 21.66
CA ALA A 6 6.96 -8.42 20.79
C ALA A 6 5.46 -8.68 20.63
N ALA A 7 4.62 -7.76 21.12
CA ALA A 7 3.19 -7.81 20.92
C ALA A 7 2.90 -8.00 19.42
N GLY A 8 2.09 -9.01 19.11
CA GLY A 8 1.99 -9.65 17.81
C GLY A 8 1.82 -8.68 16.64
N ALA A 9 2.76 -8.75 15.70
CA ALA A 9 2.54 -8.21 14.37
C ALA A 9 1.40 -9.01 13.72
N THR A 10 0.25 -8.36 13.55
CA THR A 10 -0.87 -8.92 12.80
C THR A 10 -0.40 -9.12 11.36
N SER A 11 -0.68 -10.30 10.79
CA SER A 11 -0.36 -10.56 9.39
C SER A 11 -0.98 -9.47 8.50
N PRO A 12 -0.25 -8.94 7.48
CA PRO A 12 -0.81 -7.93 6.57
C PRO A 12 -2.09 -8.44 5.90
N ARG A 13 -2.17 -9.76 5.63
CA ARG A 13 -3.36 -10.40 5.09
C ARG A 13 -4.57 -10.29 6.04
N THR A 14 -4.36 -10.39 7.35
CA THR A 14 -5.44 -10.19 8.34
C THR A 14 -5.92 -8.74 8.33
N VAL A 15 -5.00 -7.77 8.30
CA VAL A 15 -5.38 -6.34 8.20
C VAL A 15 -6.18 -6.09 6.92
N PHE A 16 -5.69 -6.59 5.78
CA PHE A 16 -6.35 -6.41 4.49
C PHE A 16 -7.70 -7.12 4.37
N SER A 17 -7.91 -8.25 5.06
CA SER A 17 -9.18 -8.99 4.98
C SER A 17 -10.39 -8.18 5.45
N ALA A 18 -10.20 -7.25 6.39
CA ALA A 18 -11.25 -6.34 6.83
C ALA A 18 -11.60 -5.25 5.79
N HIS A 19 -10.79 -5.12 4.74
CA HIS A 19 -10.86 -4.09 3.72
C HIS A 19 -10.98 -4.68 2.30
N ASP A 20 -11.35 -5.95 2.17
CA ASP A 20 -11.54 -6.67 0.89
C ASP A 20 -13.03 -7.00 0.64
N PRO A 21 -13.88 -6.00 0.33
CA PRO A 21 -15.32 -6.22 0.14
C PRO A 21 -15.62 -7.13 -1.06
N GLU A 22 -14.69 -7.25 -2.00
CA GLU A 22 -14.85 -8.04 -3.22
C GLU A 22 -14.27 -9.45 -3.12
N GLY A 23 -13.68 -9.83 -1.98
CA GLY A 23 -13.15 -11.18 -1.75
C GLY A 23 -11.98 -11.54 -2.69
N ARG A 24 -11.20 -10.55 -3.12
CA ARG A 24 -10.07 -10.72 -4.05
C ARG A 24 -8.83 -11.24 -3.37
N LEU A 25 -8.66 -10.94 -2.08
CA LEU A 25 -7.46 -11.21 -1.29
C LEU A 25 -6.95 -12.66 -1.40
N PRO A 26 -7.79 -13.73 -1.42
CA PRO A 26 -7.31 -15.10 -1.62
C PRO A 26 -6.46 -15.29 -2.88
N ASN A 27 -6.73 -14.53 -3.94
CA ASN A 27 -6.03 -14.58 -5.23
C ASN A 27 -5.09 -13.37 -5.43
N THR A 28 -4.75 -12.67 -4.35
CA THR A 28 -3.84 -11.52 -4.37
C THR A 28 -2.46 -11.94 -3.88
N HIS A 29 -1.45 -11.68 -4.70
CA HIS A 29 -0.06 -11.73 -4.27
C HIS A 29 0.27 -10.45 -3.48
N ILE A 30 0.85 -10.61 -2.29
CA ILE A 30 1.19 -9.51 -1.38
C ILE A 30 2.71 -9.49 -1.27
N ARG A 31 3.32 -8.35 -1.62
CA ARG A 31 4.76 -8.14 -1.49
C ARG A 31 5.02 -6.87 -0.70
N GLU A 32 5.77 -6.97 0.38
CA GLU A 32 6.25 -5.80 1.10
C GLU A 32 7.29 -5.05 0.26
N LEU A 33 7.15 -3.73 0.17
CA LEU A 33 8.08 -2.84 -0.54
C LEU A 33 9.06 -2.14 0.41
N GLY A 34 8.65 -1.95 1.67
CA GLY A 34 9.45 -1.33 2.72
C GLY A 34 8.62 -0.40 3.61
N ASP A 35 9.31 0.34 4.48
CA ASP A 35 8.68 1.14 5.53
C ASP A 35 9.05 2.63 5.44
N VAL A 36 8.10 3.48 5.83
CA VAL A 36 8.31 4.90 6.13
C VAL A 36 8.13 5.15 7.62
N HIS A 37 9.09 5.86 8.23
CA HIS A 37 9.12 6.10 9.68
C HIS A 37 8.99 7.59 9.98
N VAL A 38 7.89 8.00 10.59
CA VAL A 38 7.60 9.42 10.88
C VAL A 38 7.09 9.58 12.30
N GLN A 39 7.81 10.35 13.12
CA GLN A 39 7.39 10.75 14.47
C GLN A 39 6.92 9.58 15.36
N GLY A 40 7.59 8.42 15.28
CA GLY A 40 7.24 7.23 16.05
C GLY A 40 6.11 6.38 15.45
N VAL A 41 5.66 6.70 14.25
CA VAL A 41 4.71 5.89 13.46
C VAL A 41 5.48 5.18 12.35
N THR A 42 5.19 3.90 12.16
CA THR A 42 5.70 3.11 11.03
C THR A 42 4.58 2.88 10.03
N TYR A 43 4.83 3.21 8.77
CA TYR A 43 3.96 2.93 7.64
C TYR A 43 4.61 1.88 6.75
N SER A 44 4.11 0.65 6.81
CA SER A 44 4.55 -0.44 5.94
C SER A 44 3.81 -0.40 4.62
N ILE A 45 4.57 -0.42 3.53
CA ILE A 45 4.08 -0.24 2.17
C ILE A 45 4.10 -1.60 1.48
N TYR A 46 2.96 -1.99 0.94
CA TYR A 46 2.77 -3.27 0.26
C TYR A 46 2.36 -3.05 -1.18
N TYR A 47 2.87 -3.90 -2.06
CA TYR A 47 2.39 -4.06 -3.41
C TYR A 47 1.46 -5.26 -3.47
N LEU A 48 0.24 -5.03 -3.96
CA LEU A 48 -0.79 -6.03 -4.15
C LEU A 48 -0.99 -6.26 -5.64
N THR A 49 -0.95 -7.53 -6.05
CA THR A 49 -1.29 -7.93 -7.41
C THR A 49 -2.37 -8.99 -7.36
N PHE A 50 -3.58 -8.60 -7.71
CA PHE A 50 -4.69 -9.52 -7.92
C PHE A 50 -4.73 -9.92 -9.39
N VAL A 51 -4.87 -11.21 -9.68
CA VAL A 51 -5.16 -11.69 -11.03
C VAL A 51 -6.52 -12.35 -10.98
N ASN A 52 -7.49 -11.81 -11.73
CA ASN A 52 -8.80 -12.42 -11.82
C ASN A 52 -8.69 -13.78 -12.54
N PRO A 53 -9.00 -14.91 -11.89
CA PRO A 53 -8.83 -16.23 -12.49
C PRO A 53 -9.75 -16.45 -13.71
N SER A 54 -10.90 -15.78 -13.76
CA SER A 54 -11.88 -15.92 -14.84
C SER A 54 -11.54 -15.05 -16.06
N SER A 55 -11.13 -13.80 -15.85
CA SER A 55 -10.92 -12.84 -16.93
C SER A 55 -9.45 -12.59 -17.28
N ARG A 56 -8.52 -13.08 -16.45
CA ARG A 56 -7.06 -12.83 -16.53
C ARG A 56 -6.67 -11.34 -16.47
N HIS A 57 -7.62 -10.43 -16.25
CA HIS A 57 -7.31 -9.04 -15.97
C HIS A 57 -6.76 -8.91 -14.55
N GLY A 58 -5.63 -8.22 -14.44
CA GLY A 58 -4.98 -7.94 -13.16
C GLY A 58 -5.37 -6.60 -12.59
N GLN A 59 -5.38 -6.49 -11.26
CA GLN A 59 -5.40 -5.22 -10.55
C GLN A 59 -4.14 -5.10 -9.69
N GLN A 60 -3.56 -3.90 -9.71
CA GLN A 60 -2.31 -3.62 -9.03
C GLN A 60 -2.50 -2.42 -8.12
N ARG A 61 -2.07 -2.57 -6.86
CA ARG A 61 -2.30 -1.57 -5.81
C ARG A 61 -1.08 -1.42 -4.92
N ILE A 62 -0.87 -0.21 -4.43
CA ILE A 62 -0.01 0.08 -3.29
C ILE A 62 -0.92 0.20 -2.07
N ALA A 63 -0.75 -0.66 -1.08
CA ALA A 63 -1.50 -0.63 0.18
C ALA A 63 -0.59 -0.25 1.33
N ILE A 64 -1.13 0.47 2.32
CA ILE A 64 -0.36 1.01 3.44
C ILE A 64 -0.96 0.48 4.74
N ILE A 65 -0.10 -0.07 5.61
CA ILE A 65 -0.46 -0.45 6.97
C ILE A 65 0.31 0.43 7.94
N ARG A 66 -0.41 1.08 8.86
CA ARG A 66 0.14 1.85 9.97
C ARG A 66 0.34 0.94 11.18
N ASN A 67 1.53 1.03 11.78
CA ASN A 67 1.93 0.34 13.01
C ASN A 67 1.64 -1.18 13.00
N GLY A 68 1.70 -1.81 11.83
CA GLY A 68 1.49 -3.25 11.65
C GLY A 68 0.06 -3.76 11.88
N ASN A 69 -0.92 -2.91 12.18
CA ASN A 69 -2.26 -3.37 12.55
C ASN A 69 -3.43 -2.53 12.02
N HIS A 70 -3.17 -1.37 11.43
CA HIS A 70 -4.21 -0.46 10.98
C HIS A 70 -4.07 -0.17 9.49
N PHE A 71 -5.12 -0.41 8.70
CA PHE A 71 -5.11 -0.06 7.28
C PHE A 71 -5.14 1.47 7.12
N ALA A 72 -4.15 2.02 6.42
CA ALA A 72 -4.01 3.45 6.19
C ALA A 72 -4.45 3.90 4.78
N GLY A 73 -4.92 2.95 3.97
CA GLY A 73 -5.44 3.18 2.63
C GLY A 73 -4.66 2.43 1.54
N ALA A 74 -5.23 2.45 0.35
CA ALA A 74 -4.60 1.90 -0.85
C ALA A 74 -4.72 2.87 -2.04
N TYR A 75 -3.84 2.67 -3.03
CA TYR A 75 -3.81 3.42 -4.27
C TYR A 75 -3.68 2.42 -5.42
N GLN A 76 -4.51 2.56 -6.45
CA GLN A 76 -4.35 1.78 -7.66
C GLN A 76 -3.17 2.35 -8.45
N CYS A 77 -2.13 1.53 -8.66
CA CYS A 77 -0.91 1.93 -9.38
C CYS A 77 -0.40 0.77 -10.22
N LEU A 78 -0.03 1.01 -11.49
CA LEU A 78 0.56 -0.02 -12.34
C LEU A 78 2.08 -0.04 -12.15
N LEU A 79 2.53 -0.72 -11.09
CA LEU A 79 3.97 -0.94 -10.85
C LEU A 79 4.43 -2.24 -11.55
N GLY A 80 5.68 -2.28 -12.03
CA GLY A 80 6.24 -3.50 -12.62
C GLY A 80 6.03 -3.59 -14.13
N GLU A 81 5.18 -4.53 -14.60
CA GLU A 81 4.93 -4.76 -16.05
C GLU A 81 4.39 -3.50 -16.78
N GLY A 82 3.81 -2.55 -16.05
CA GLY A 82 3.40 -1.23 -16.55
C GLY A 82 4.52 -0.18 -16.64
N GLY A 83 5.76 -0.51 -16.23
CA GLY A 83 6.93 0.36 -16.33
C GLY A 83 7.12 1.35 -15.17
N GLY A 84 6.29 1.28 -14.13
CA GLY A 84 6.39 2.18 -12.98
C GLY A 84 7.54 1.86 -12.01
N ARG A 85 8.25 2.89 -11.52
CA ARG A 85 9.30 2.79 -10.49
C ARG A 85 8.85 3.44 -9.19
N LEU A 86 9.23 2.87 -8.05
CA LEU A 86 8.94 3.42 -6.73
C LEU A 86 10.21 3.70 -5.92
N VAL A 87 10.21 4.78 -5.16
CA VAL A 87 11.28 5.20 -4.24
C VAL A 87 10.66 5.55 -2.89
N ILE A 88 11.16 4.91 -1.83
CA ILE A 88 10.79 5.20 -0.44
C ILE A 88 11.81 6.20 0.12
N GLY A 89 11.33 7.38 0.49
CA GLY A 89 12.09 8.42 1.18
C GLY A 89 11.87 8.37 2.69
N LYS A 90 12.44 9.35 3.40
CA LYS A 90 12.35 9.46 4.86
C LYS A 90 10.89 9.53 5.36
N ASP A 91 10.10 10.36 4.72
CA ASP A 91 8.73 10.75 5.09
C ASP A 91 7.80 10.77 3.87
N ARG A 92 8.19 10.08 2.78
CA ARG A 92 7.43 10.10 1.54
C ARG A 92 7.62 8.85 0.70
N LEU A 93 6.63 8.53 -0.09
CA LEU A 93 6.66 7.56 -1.18
C LEU A 93 6.61 8.31 -2.50
N THR A 94 7.52 8.02 -3.41
CA THR A 94 7.50 8.58 -4.77
C THR A 94 7.32 7.47 -5.78
N VAL A 95 6.33 7.62 -6.66
CA VAL A 95 6.03 6.71 -7.75
C VAL A 95 6.24 7.44 -9.07
N TYR A 96 6.96 6.81 -9.99
CA TYR A 96 7.19 7.28 -11.35
C TYR A 96 6.46 6.34 -12.29
N GLU A 97 5.50 6.83 -13.07
CA GLU A 97 4.67 5.99 -13.95
C GLU A 97 4.26 6.81 -15.19
N GLY A 98 4.44 6.26 -16.39
CA GLY A 98 4.02 6.92 -17.62
C GLY A 98 4.63 8.31 -17.86
N GLY A 99 5.81 8.61 -17.30
CA GLY A 99 6.44 9.93 -17.36
C GLY A 99 5.93 10.94 -16.32
N LEU A 100 4.97 10.54 -15.48
CA LEU A 100 4.46 11.32 -14.36
C LEU A 100 5.16 10.93 -13.06
N THR A 101 5.17 11.86 -12.10
CA THR A 101 5.69 11.64 -10.75
C THR A 101 4.59 11.91 -9.74
N PHE A 102 4.29 10.91 -8.92
CA PHE A 102 3.30 10.98 -7.87
C PHE A 102 3.98 10.85 -6.51
N VAL A 103 3.54 11.65 -5.53
CA VAL A 103 4.13 11.66 -4.18
C VAL A 103 3.05 11.53 -3.11
N ILE A 104 3.25 10.58 -2.20
CA ILE A 104 2.54 10.52 -0.91
C ILE A 104 3.51 10.99 0.15
N GLU A 105 3.17 12.03 0.90
CA GLU A 105 3.87 12.50 2.09
C GLU A 105 3.24 11.83 3.32
N PHE A 106 4.04 11.43 4.30
CA PHE A 106 3.57 10.82 5.54
C PHE A 106 3.80 11.76 6.70
N ASP A 107 2.77 11.95 7.52
CA ASP A 107 2.88 12.64 8.79
C ASP A 107 2.42 11.73 9.95
N SER A 108 2.29 12.26 11.17
CA SER A 108 1.81 11.48 12.32
C SER A 108 0.32 11.09 12.23
N ARG A 109 -0.44 11.69 11.31
CA ARG A 109 -1.89 11.46 11.12
C ARG A 109 -2.15 10.44 10.02
N GLY A 110 -1.32 10.40 8.97
CA GLY A 110 -1.51 9.46 7.86
C GLY A 110 -0.75 9.81 6.59
N PRO A 111 -0.95 9.02 5.53
CA PRO A 111 -0.56 9.41 4.19
C PRO A 111 -1.37 10.65 3.74
N THR A 112 -0.67 11.62 3.21
CA THR A 112 -1.18 12.86 2.64
C THR A 112 -0.71 12.95 1.19
N HIS A 113 -1.59 13.40 0.30
CA HIS A 113 -1.27 13.57 -1.11
C HIS A 113 -1.89 14.88 -1.57
N LYS A 114 -1.13 15.65 -2.36
CA LYS A 114 -1.54 17.00 -2.80
C LYS A 114 -2.42 16.96 -4.04
N GLU A 115 -2.33 15.89 -4.82
CA GLU A 115 -3.08 15.72 -6.07
C GLU A 115 -4.34 14.91 -5.83
N ARG A 116 -5.42 15.22 -6.57
CA ARG A 116 -6.68 14.44 -6.51
C ARG A 116 -6.54 13.04 -7.11
N THR A 117 -5.45 12.78 -7.81
CA THR A 117 -5.15 11.55 -8.55
C THR A 117 -3.76 11.08 -8.19
N PHE A 118 -3.57 9.78 -7.97
CA PHE A 118 -2.29 9.17 -7.71
C PHE A 118 -2.19 7.91 -8.59
N CYS A 119 -1.23 7.86 -9.52
CA CYS A 119 -1.07 6.77 -10.49
C CYS A 119 -2.20 6.62 -11.55
N GLY A 120 -2.76 7.72 -12.07
CA GLY A 120 -3.77 7.70 -13.16
C GLY A 120 -5.23 7.91 -12.71
N GLU A 121 -6.19 7.83 -13.66
CA GLU A 121 -7.57 8.30 -13.48
C GLU A 121 -8.34 7.58 -12.35
N GLY A 122 -8.93 8.37 -11.43
CA GLY A 122 -9.98 7.93 -10.50
C GLY A 122 -9.53 7.32 -9.16
N SER A 123 -8.25 7.04 -8.96
CA SER A 123 -7.71 6.25 -7.84
C SER A 123 -7.23 7.08 -6.63
N GLY A 124 -7.93 8.17 -6.34
CA GLY A 124 -7.60 9.05 -5.22
C GLY A 124 -7.92 8.36 -3.89
N TRP A 125 -6.98 7.59 -3.35
CA TRP A 125 -7.04 6.96 -2.02
C TRP A 125 -8.29 6.11 -1.73
N GLU A 126 -8.09 4.82 -1.53
CA GLU A 126 -9.16 3.87 -1.25
C GLU A 126 -9.14 3.38 0.20
N ASN A 127 -10.34 3.27 0.79
CA ASN A 127 -10.57 2.58 2.08
C ASN A 127 -10.69 1.06 1.95
N SER A 128 -10.45 0.55 0.74
CA SER A 128 -10.53 -0.86 0.37
C SER A 128 -9.35 -1.25 -0.50
N ILE A 129 -9.04 -2.55 -0.50
CA ILE A 129 -8.09 -3.16 -1.43
C ILE A 129 -8.81 -3.88 -2.57
#